data_AF-A0ABD0QTY7-F1
#
_entry.id   AF-A0ABD0QTY7-F1
#
_cell.length_a   1.000
_cell.length_b   1.000
_cell.length_c   1.000
_cell.angle_alpha   90.00
_cell.angle_beta   90.00
_cell.angle_gamma   90.00
#
_symmetry.space_group_name_H-M   'P 1'
#
loop_
_entity.id
_entity.type
_entity.pdbx_description
1 polymer ?
#
loop_
_entity_poly.entity_id
_entity_poly.type
_entity_poly.pdbx_seq_one_letter_code
_entity_poly.pdbx_strand_id
1 'polypeptide(L)'
;LDNAREGLNMVPDHFRQLDNQAVNKDYKGSRYDKGHLASVYLADSQCCADATFTLTNTAPQNPSFNRGQWRILEEKIAEELTKRCLSK
;
A
#
# COMPACT_ATOMS: atom_id res chain seq x y z
N LEU A 1 -3.73 14.57 -5.13
CA LEU A 1 -3.04 13.79 -4.09
C LEU A 1 -3.79 14.09 -2.80
N ASP A 2 -4.58 13.11 -2.36
CA ASP A 2 -5.64 13.18 -1.34
C ASP A 2 -6.81 14.13 -1.64
N ASN A 3 -7.61 13.79 -2.64
CA ASN A 3 -9.00 14.24 -2.65
C ASN A 3 -9.84 13.18 -1.95
N ALA A 4 -10.26 13.45 -0.72
CA ALA A 4 -10.98 12.55 0.18
C ALA A 4 -12.36 12.05 -0.33
N ARG A 5 -12.72 12.38 -1.58
CA ARG A 5 -14.03 12.12 -2.16
C ARG A 5 -14.03 11.10 -3.28
N GLU A 6 -12.95 10.92 -4.04
CA GLU A 6 -12.93 9.97 -5.15
C GLU A 6 -11.56 9.32 -5.29
N GLY A 7 -11.41 8.13 -4.70
CA GLY A 7 -10.23 7.28 -4.88
C GLY A 7 -10.49 6.24 -5.95
N LEU A 8 -10.22 6.54 -7.22
CA LEU A 8 -10.12 5.52 -8.27
C LEU A 8 -8.76 4.82 -8.16
N ASN A 9 -8.60 4.05 -7.10
CA ASN A 9 -7.75 2.83 -6.98
C ASN A 9 -8.21 1.96 -5.80
N MET A 10 -9.42 2.21 -5.29
CA MET A 10 -10.06 1.49 -4.21
C MET A 10 -11.54 1.42 -4.58
N VAL A 11 -11.97 0.29 -5.14
CA VAL A 11 -13.31 0.10 -5.71
C VAL A 11 -14.38 0.66 -4.76
N PRO A 12 -15.32 1.51 -5.25
CA PRO A 12 -16.46 1.95 -4.44
C PRO A 12 -17.23 0.75 -3.91
N ASP A 13 -17.74 0.86 -2.67
CA ASP A 13 -18.54 -0.16 -1.96
C ASP A 13 -19.75 -0.70 -2.77
N HIS A 14 -20.09 -0.04 -3.89
CA HIS A 14 -21.21 -0.37 -4.75
C HIS A 14 -20.95 -1.36 -5.89
N PHE A 15 -19.71 -1.80 -6.13
CA PHE A 15 -19.45 -2.87 -7.10
C PHE A 15 -18.78 -4.08 -6.44
N ARG A 16 -19.65 -5.03 -6.09
CA ARG A 16 -19.38 -6.40 -5.63
C ARG A 16 -18.74 -6.48 -4.24
N GLN A 17 -19.49 -7.07 -3.33
CA GLN A 17 -18.93 -7.89 -2.26
C GLN A 17 -18.00 -8.92 -2.95
N LEU A 18 -16.71 -8.61 -3.04
CA LEU A 18 -15.72 -9.59 -3.43
C LEU A 18 -15.55 -10.48 -2.19
N ASP A 19 -16.11 -11.68 -2.23
CA ASP A 19 -16.21 -12.57 -1.05
C ASP A 19 -14.86 -12.84 -0.37
N ASN A 20 -13.76 -12.69 -1.09
CA ASN A 20 -12.40 -13.02 -0.65
C ASN A 20 -11.44 -11.82 -0.62
N GLN A 21 -11.93 -10.59 -0.75
CA GLN A 21 -11.12 -9.37 -0.85
C GLN A 21 -11.57 -8.35 0.19
N ALA A 22 -10.61 -7.72 0.88
CA ALA A 22 -10.91 -6.65 1.81
C ALA A 22 -11.44 -5.38 1.11
N VAL A 23 -12.33 -4.67 1.80
CA VAL A 23 -12.84 -3.35 1.40
C VAL A 23 -12.44 -2.28 2.42
N ASN A 24 -12.62 -1.00 2.06
CA ASN A 24 -12.24 0.12 2.94
C ASN A 24 -12.94 0.08 4.30
N LYS A 25 -14.18 -0.42 4.34
CA LYS A 25 -14.96 -0.59 5.56
C LYS A 25 -14.26 -1.50 6.58
N ASP A 26 -13.53 -2.52 6.14
CA ASP A 26 -12.89 -3.50 7.04
C ASP A 26 -11.75 -2.88 7.86
N TYR A 27 -11.12 -1.82 7.33
CA TYR A 27 -10.07 -1.08 8.03
C TYR A 27 -10.60 0.07 8.90
N LYS A 28 -11.81 0.56 8.63
CA LYS A 28 -12.37 1.70 9.34
C LYS A 28 -12.68 1.32 10.80
N GLY A 29 -11.91 1.84 11.75
CA GLY A 29 -12.07 1.57 13.18
C GLY A 29 -11.43 0.28 13.68
N SER A 30 -10.69 -0.45 12.84
CA SER A 30 -10.06 -1.74 13.20
C SER A 30 -8.83 -1.61 14.11
N ARG A 31 -8.31 -0.39 14.29
CA ARG A 31 -7.01 -0.07 14.93
C ARG A 31 -5.78 -0.53 14.13
N TYR A 32 -5.97 -1.13 12.96
CA TYR A 32 -4.89 -1.52 12.05
C TYR A 32 -4.73 -0.49 10.94
N ASP A 33 -3.48 -0.32 10.51
CA ASP A 33 -3.18 0.42 9.29
C ASP A 33 -3.41 -0.48 8.07
N LYS A 34 -3.65 0.18 6.93
CA LYS A 34 -3.53 -0.43 5.61
C LYS A 34 -2.03 -0.54 5.27
N GLY A 35 -1.39 -1.60 5.75
CA GLY A 35 0.04 -1.80 5.50
C GLY A 35 0.29 -2.40 4.13
N HIS A 36 1.11 -1.73 3.31
CA HIS A 36 1.44 -2.18 1.97
C HIS A 36 2.39 -3.39 2.01
N LEU A 37 2.20 -4.34 1.09
CA LEU A 37 3.08 -5.50 0.91
C LEU A 37 4.20 -5.18 -0.08
N ALA A 38 3.84 -4.68 -1.26
CA ALA A 38 4.77 -4.03 -2.18
C ALA A 38 4.88 -2.54 -1.85
N SER A 39 6.09 -2.08 -1.59
CA SER A 39 6.36 -0.69 -1.22
C SER A 39 6.29 0.26 -2.41
N VAL A 40 5.75 1.46 -2.19
CA VAL A 40 5.77 2.55 -3.19
C VAL A 40 7.20 3.00 -3.52
N TYR A 41 8.18 2.80 -2.63
CA TYR A 41 9.58 3.15 -2.88
C TYR A 41 10.21 2.34 -4.02
N LEU A 42 9.58 1.24 -4.44
CA LEU A 42 10.01 0.42 -5.57
C LEU A 42 9.28 0.75 -6.88
N ALA A 43 8.36 1.72 -6.87
CA ALA A 43 7.62 2.12 -8.06
C ALA A 43 8.49 2.98 -9.00
N ASP A 44 8.54 2.59 -10.27
CA ASP A 44 9.28 3.29 -11.34
C ASP A 44 8.40 4.24 -12.18
N SER A 45 7.09 4.21 -11.95
CA SER A 45 6.09 5.00 -12.65
C SER A 45 4.90 5.30 -11.76
N GLN A 46 4.09 6.31 -12.13
CA GLN A 46 2.87 6.64 -11.40
C GLN A 46 1.88 5.46 -11.38
N CYS A 47 1.78 4.70 -12.48
CA CYS A 47 0.93 3.52 -12.55
C CYS A 47 1.37 2.44 -11.55
N CYS A 48 2.68 2.20 -11.44
CA CYS A 48 3.22 1.28 -10.43
C CYS A 48 2.96 1.77 -9.01
N ALA A 49 3.14 3.07 -8.76
CA ALA A 49 2.86 3.67 -7.45
C ALA A 49 1.38 3.49 -7.08
N ASP A 50 0.48 3.83 -7.99
CA ASP A 50 -0.96 3.69 -7.85
C ASP A 50 -1.39 2.25 -7.52
N ALA A 51 -0.77 1.26 -8.17
CA ALA A 51 -1.03 -0.15 -7.89
C ALA A 51 -0.67 -0.56 -6.45
N THR A 52 0.35 0.08 -5.83
CA THR A 52 0.74 -0.24 -4.45
C THR A 52 -0.31 0.15 -3.41
N PHE A 53 -1.19 1.12 -3.73
CA PHE A 53 -2.23 1.59 -2.82
C PHE A 53 -3.54 0.77 -2.88
N THR A 54 -3.56 -0.31 -3.67
CA THR A 54 -4.73 -1.20 -3.79
C THR A 54 -4.90 -2.12 -2.56
N LEU A 55 -6.14 -2.50 -2.23
CA LEU A 55 -6.38 -3.46 -1.13
C LEU A 55 -5.91 -4.88 -1.42
N THR A 56 -5.70 -5.24 -2.69
CA THR A 56 -5.03 -6.50 -3.08
C THR A 56 -3.57 -6.53 -2.63
N ASN A 57 -2.94 -5.37 -2.47
CA ASN A 57 -1.56 -5.20 -1.99
C ASN A 57 -1.49 -4.80 -0.51
N THR A 58 -2.60 -4.89 0.23
CA THR A 58 -2.69 -4.40 1.61
C THR A 58 -3.05 -5.51 2.59
N ALA A 59 -2.39 -5.51 3.75
CA ALA A 59 -2.78 -6.32 4.90
C ALA A 59 -3.01 -5.44 6.14
N PRO A 60 -3.84 -5.86 7.11
CA PRO A 60 -3.94 -5.20 8.40
C PRO A 60 -2.62 -5.30 9.15
N GLN A 61 -1.93 -4.17 9.31
CA GLN A 61 -0.66 -4.11 10.03
C GLN A 61 -0.81 -3.30 11.32
N ASN A 62 -0.11 -3.72 12.38
CA ASN A 62 -0.07 -2.95 13.61
C ASN A 62 0.59 -1.58 13.32
N PRO A 63 -0.01 -0.44 13.76
CA PRO A 63 0.53 0.88 13.47
C PRO A 63 1.98 1.10 13.90
N SER A 64 2.42 0.55 15.03
CA SER A 64 3.82 0.69 15.47
C SER A 64 4.80 -0.11 14.61
N PHE A 65 4.33 -1.23 14.04
CA PHE A 65 5.12 -2.05 13.11
C PHE A 65 5.20 -1.39 11.74
N ASN A 66 4.05 -1.07 11.13
CA ASN A 66 3.92 -0.48 9.80
C ASN A 66 4.71 0.84 9.68
N ARG A 67 4.49 1.76 10.61
CA ARG A 67 5.12 3.10 10.59
C ARG A 67 6.57 3.08 11.09
N GLY A 68 6.97 1.99 11.74
CA GLY A 68 8.28 1.82 12.37
C GLY A 68 9.19 0.94 11.53
N GLN A 69 9.43 -0.28 12.02
CA GLN A 69 10.41 -1.20 11.45
C GLN A 69 10.09 -1.62 10.02
N TRP A 70 8.80 -1.72 9.67
CA TRP A 70 8.40 -2.06 8.29
C TRP A 70 8.82 -0.97 7.31
N ARG A 71 8.46 0.29 7.56
CA ARG A 71 8.91 1.43 6.75
C ARG A 71 10.45 1.48 6.60
N ILE A 72 11.19 1.26 7.69
CA ILE A 72 12.66 1.28 7.67
C ILE A 72 13.20 0.16 6.76
N LEU A 73 12.58 -1.03 6.80
CA LEU A 73 12.96 -2.13 5.94
C LEU A 73 12.68 -1.80 4.46
N GLU A 74 11.51 -1.24 4.16
CA GLU A 74 11.13 -0.84 2.81
C GLU A 74 12.13 0.17 2.21
N GLU A 75 12.50 1.20 2.98
CA GLU A 75 13.48 2.21 2.58
C GLU A 75 14.86 1.57 2.29
N LYS A 76 15.33 0.68 3.18
CA LYS A 76 16.61 -0.01 2.99
C LYS A 76 16.63 -0.90 1.74
N ILE A 77 15.54 -1.62 1.48
CA ILE A 77 15.44 -2.47 0.28
C ILE A 77 15.48 -1.59 -0.98
N ALA A 78 14.75 -0.47 -1.00
CA ALA A 78 14.76 0.45 -2.12
C ALA A 78 16.15 1.05 -2.37
N GLU A 79 16.87 1.45 -1.30
CA GLU A 79 18.26 1.90 -1.41
C GLU A 79 19.18 0.82 -1.99
N GLU A 80 19.12 -0.41 -1.46
CA GLU A 80 20.00 -1.50 -1.91
C GLU A 80 19.74 -1.88 -3.37
N LEU A 81 18.47 -1.95 -3.79
CA LEU A 81 18.12 -2.22 -5.18
C LEU A 81 18.54 -1.09 -6.11
N THR A 82 18.40 0.17 -5.67
CA THR A 82 18.88 1.33 -6.43
C THR A 82 20.39 1.26 -6.62
N LYS A 83 21.14 0.98 -5.55
CA LYS A 83 22.61 0.91 -5.55
C LYS A 83 23.19 -0.28 -6.31
N ARG A 84 22.48 -1.40 -6.40
CA ARG A 84 23.03 -2.67 -6.95
C ARG A 84 22.45 -3.05 -8.30
N CYS A 85 21.19 -2.69 -8.56
CA CYS A 85 20.46 -3.18 -9.72
C CYS A 85 20.14 -2.06 -10.72
N LEU A 86 20.10 -0.81 -10.27
CA LEU A 86 19.75 0.35 -11.11
C LEU A 86 20.93 1.32 -11.32
N SER A 87 22.04 1.13 -10.61
CA SER A 87 23.29 1.85 -10.88
C SER A 87 23.94 1.32 -12.16
N LYS A 88 24.08 2.18 -13.17
CA LYS A 88 24.97 1.95 -14.32
C LYS A 88 26.40 2.33 -13.98
#